data_AF-A0A371NNX2-F1
#
_entry.id   AF-A0A371NNX2-F1
#
_cell.length_a   1.000
_cell.length_b   1.000
_cell.length_c   1.000
_cell.angle_alpha   90.00
_cell.angle_beta   90.00
_cell.angle_gamma   90.00
#
_symmetry.space_group_name_H-M   'P 1'
#
loop_
_entity.id
_entity.type
_entity.pdbx_description
1 polymer ?
#
loop_
_entity_poly.entity_id
_entity_poly.type
_entity_poly.pdbx_seq_one_letter_code
_entity_poly.pdbx_strand_id
1 'polypeptide(L)'
;MAYEQVDAGTAGEAFGVGEQIRTMTGEPQTVRANGQRMETYGSLMGTVSAQLKMLGEAEMSQWAVSGEAVDKLRSAIGDSAQLLAVAGAIYWPVGAALRAYGEATEDHQNALNALAVSCKEAWEAKNAAVAAARGADEPDPAVEDYDDQNAAYNRLLSASQDAQSEWDAVAVQWNNRFVDWRDCYDEAVAALSEPRLDRIRNGEELPPVGDPALYPNGIPGPDDVHQGSIGDCYLLATLAGIANVDPDRIMDMITVNGDGSYTVHFADGDVVVTEDQVSDTDQALWVRIIEGAYANKIGYEDLDNGGWAREVMEDIYGEDADIKDHDGGMWDWLTGGNDVADSYDDIDAALDDGRPVVASAQNGQLGFEDGGHALTVLDTYEVDGEQMVVLRNPWGSNNGHEDEIRAAGGELTTPPDGTFTMSMEEFTKSFNVVEVGRR
;
A
#
# COMPACT_ATOMS: atom_id res chain seq x y z
N MET A 1 -7.62 3.77 24.77
CA MET A 1 -7.84 3.54 26.23
C MET A 1 -7.18 2.23 26.59
N ALA A 2 -6.61 2.07 27.79
CA ALA A 2 -6.08 0.77 28.19
C ALA A 2 -7.24 -0.20 28.45
N TYR A 3 -7.38 -1.24 27.63
CA TYR A 3 -8.36 -2.29 27.84
C TYR A 3 -8.01 -3.12 29.08
N GLU A 4 -9.03 -3.68 29.74
CA GLU A 4 -8.80 -4.72 30.75
C GLU A 4 -8.08 -5.90 30.11
N GLN A 5 -7.02 -6.40 30.76
CA GLN A 5 -6.29 -7.57 30.29
C GLN A 5 -7.11 -8.84 30.55
N VAL A 6 -7.26 -9.67 29.52
CA VAL A 6 -7.97 -10.95 29.59
C VAL A 6 -6.97 -12.06 29.38
N ASP A 7 -6.73 -12.83 30.45
CA ASP A 7 -5.79 -13.94 30.42
C ASP A 7 -6.37 -15.17 29.72
N ALA A 8 -5.50 -15.91 29.05
CA ALA A 8 -5.85 -17.16 28.40
C ALA A 8 -6.51 -18.13 29.39
N GLY A 9 -7.65 -18.71 29.00
CA GLY A 9 -8.44 -19.62 29.82
C GLY A 9 -9.46 -18.95 30.74
N THR A 10 -9.54 -17.62 30.77
CA THR A 10 -10.56 -16.90 31.58
C THR A 10 -11.82 -16.52 30.81
N ALA A 11 -11.81 -16.58 29.47
CA ALA A 11 -12.95 -16.21 28.61
C ALA A 11 -13.46 -17.37 27.73
N GLY A 12 -12.97 -18.59 27.97
CA GLY A 12 -13.28 -19.78 27.16
C GLY A 12 -12.39 -19.93 25.93
N GLU A 13 -12.80 -20.81 25.03
CA GLU A 13 -12.10 -21.16 23.79
C GLU A 13 -12.98 -20.77 22.60
N ALA A 14 -12.38 -20.15 21.59
CA ALA A 14 -13.08 -19.68 20.40
C ALA A 14 -13.49 -20.86 19.50
N PHE A 15 -14.76 -20.86 19.07
CA PHE A 15 -15.25 -21.85 18.12
C PHE A 15 -14.64 -21.64 16.73
N GLY A 16 -13.98 -22.66 16.20
CA GLY A 16 -13.33 -22.62 14.89
C GLY A 16 -11.84 -22.89 15.01
N VAL A 17 -11.07 -21.87 15.40
CA VAL A 17 -9.61 -21.99 15.54
C VAL A 17 -9.17 -22.76 16.79
N GLY A 18 -10.02 -22.88 17.82
CA GLY A 18 -9.68 -23.55 19.07
C GLY A 18 -8.71 -22.76 19.96
N GLU A 19 -8.59 -21.46 19.71
CA GLU A 19 -7.69 -20.57 20.46
C GLU A 19 -8.34 -20.14 21.77
N GLN A 20 -7.51 -20.02 22.81
CA GLN A 20 -7.98 -19.45 24.08
C GLN A 20 -8.19 -17.94 23.91
N ILE A 21 -9.42 -17.49 24.15
CA ILE A 21 -9.79 -16.08 24.03
C ILE A 21 -8.99 -15.27 25.07
N ARG A 22 -8.28 -14.25 24.59
CA ARG A 22 -7.39 -13.39 25.39
C ARG A 22 -7.14 -12.05 24.72
N THR A 23 -6.66 -11.09 25.49
CA THR A 23 -6.11 -9.85 24.94
C THR A 23 -4.78 -10.13 24.23
N MET A 24 -4.54 -9.42 23.13
CA MET A 24 -3.29 -9.47 22.40
C MET A 24 -2.19 -8.70 23.14
N THR A 25 -0.96 -9.22 23.02
CA THR A 25 0.25 -8.57 23.52
C THR A 25 1.11 -8.12 22.36
N GLY A 26 1.55 -6.87 22.36
CA GLY A 26 2.45 -6.33 21.35
C GLY A 26 2.30 -4.82 21.22
N GLU A 27 3.25 -4.20 20.53
CA GLU A 27 3.25 -2.77 20.24
C GLU A 27 3.22 -2.57 18.72
N PRO A 28 2.04 -2.69 18.07
CA PRO A 28 1.94 -2.57 16.61
C PRO A 28 2.48 -1.24 16.08
N GLN A 29 2.31 -0.15 16.84
CA GLN A 29 2.89 1.15 16.51
C GLN A 29 4.43 1.11 16.51
N THR A 30 5.04 0.36 17.44
CA THR A 30 6.50 0.17 17.48
C THR A 30 6.96 -0.66 16.28
N VAL A 31 6.21 -1.70 15.89
CA VAL A 31 6.51 -2.51 14.70
C VAL A 31 6.44 -1.63 13.44
N ARG A 32 5.36 -0.86 13.29
CA ARG A 32 5.18 0.10 12.20
C ARG A 32 6.33 1.13 12.12
N ALA A 33 6.65 1.76 13.25
CA ALA A 33 7.72 2.75 13.34
C ALA A 33 9.13 2.15 13.14
N ASN A 34 9.33 0.86 13.44
CA ASN A 34 10.57 0.15 13.10
C ASN A 34 10.62 -0.14 11.59
N GLY A 35 9.50 -0.56 10.99
CA GLY A 35 9.37 -0.77 9.55
C GLY A 35 9.74 0.47 8.74
N GLN A 36 9.11 1.62 9.07
CA GLN A 36 9.43 2.92 8.47
C GLN A 36 10.92 3.31 8.60
N ARG A 37 11.53 3.03 9.76
CA ARG A 37 12.97 3.28 9.95
C ARG A 37 13.82 2.35 9.10
N MET A 38 13.43 1.10 8.94
CA MET A 38 14.14 0.14 8.09
C MET A 38 14.04 0.53 6.61
N GLU A 39 12.87 1.00 6.14
CA GLU A 39 12.72 1.60 4.80
C GLU A 39 13.67 2.79 4.62
N THR A 40 13.64 3.73 5.58
CA THR A 40 14.52 4.91 5.57
C THR A 40 16.01 4.53 5.52
N TYR A 41 16.43 3.57 6.34
CA TYR A 41 17.82 3.10 6.36
C TYR A 41 18.16 2.32 5.09
N GLY A 42 17.23 1.55 4.56
CA GLY A 42 17.37 0.83 3.29
C GLY A 42 17.68 1.80 2.15
N SER A 43 16.86 2.84 2.00
CA SER A 43 17.05 3.91 1.03
C SER A 43 18.38 4.65 1.22
N LEU A 44 18.72 5.02 2.47
CA LEU A 44 20.00 5.67 2.77
C LEU A 44 21.20 4.80 2.36
N MET A 45 21.15 3.49 2.63
CA MET A 45 22.21 2.57 2.23
C MET A 45 22.32 2.46 0.70
N GLY A 46 21.20 2.44 -0.02
CA GLY A 46 21.18 2.54 -1.48
C GLY A 46 21.83 3.83 -2.01
N THR A 47 21.49 4.97 -1.43
CA THR A 47 22.07 6.28 -1.79
C THR A 47 23.58 6.34 -1.55
N VAL A 48 24.06 5.89 -0.38
CA VAL A 48 25.49 5.90 -0.06
C VAL A 48 26.27 4.92 -0.94
N SER A 49 25.68 3.76 -1.24
CA SER A 49 26.23 2.80 -2.22
C SER A 49 26.48 3.48 -3.58
N ALA A 50 25.47 4.21 -4.07
CA ALA A 50 25.59 4.91 -5.34
C ALA A 50 26.70 5.97 -5.34
N GLN A 51 26.77 6.79 -4.30
CA GLN A 51 27.81 7.81 -4.15
C GLN A 51 29.23 7.23 -4.10
N LEU A 52 29.41 6.09 -3.42
CA LEU A 52 30.70 5.41 -3.37
C LEU A 52 31.15 4.92 -4.75
N LYS A 53 30.26 4.35 -5.55
CA LYS A 53 30.61 3.95 -6.93
C LYS A 53 30.94 5.15 -7.81
N MET A 54 30.16 6.24 -7.73
CA MET A 54 30.47 7.47 -8.45
C MET A 54 31.88 7.99 -8.12
N LEU A 55 32.26 8.01 -6.83
CA LEU A 55 33.62 8.36 -6.40
C LEU A 55 34.67 7.37 -6.97
N GLY A 56 34.30 6.09 -6.99
CA GLY A 56 35.05 4.98 -7.60
C GLY A 56 35.42 5.20 -9.06
N GLU A 57 34.43 5.61 -9.86
CA GLU A 57 34.49 5.60 -11.32
C GLU A 57 34.81 6.98 -11.92
N ALA A 58 34.17 8.05 -11.45
CA ALA A 58 34.29 9.37 -12.06
C ALA A 58 35.54 10.14 -11.60
N GLU A 59 35.85 10.15 -10.30
CA GLU A 59 37.00 10.91 -9.79
C GLU A 59 38.33 10.18 -10.03
N MET A 60 38.37 8.86 -9.78
CA MET A 60 39.62 8.10 -9.88
C MET A 60 40.00 7.65 -11.30
N SER A 61 39.10 7.72 -12.28
CA SER A 61 39.44 7.55 -13.71
C SER A 61 40.18 8.76 -14.26
N GLN A 62 39.92 9.95 -13.72
CA GLN A 62 40.62 11.19 -14.06
C GLN A 62 41.99 11.30 -13.40
N TRP A 63 42.28 10.48 -12.39
CA TRP A 63 43.60 10.42 -11.79
C TRP A 63 44.56 9.80 -12.81
N ALA A 64 45.47 10.60 -13.36
CA ALA A 64 46.58 10.15 -14.21
C ALA A 64 47.63 9.36 -13.42
N VAL A 65 47.18 8.42 -12.58
CA VAL A 65 47.98 7.64 -11.64
C VAL A 65 47.51 6.19 -11.71
N SER A 66 48.40 5.30 -12.17
CA SER A 66 48.18 3.85 -12.19
C SER A 66 49.12 3.17 -11.19
N GLY A 67 48.68 2.05 -10.61
CA GLY A 67 49.49 1.26 -9.69
C GLY A 67 48.67 0.54 -8.61
N GLU A 68 49.28 -0.48 -8.00
CA GLU A 68 48.63 -1.42 -7.08
C GLU A 68 47.90 -0.76 -5.89
N ALA A 69 48.41 0.38 -5.40
CA ALA A 69 47.77 1.12 -4.31
C ALA A 69 46.44 1.78 -4.73
N VAL A 70 46.39 2.32 -5.95
CA VAL A 70 45.17 2.92 -6.52
C VAL A 70 44.15 1.82 -6.82
N ASP A 71 44.60 0.70 -7.39
CA ASP A 71 43.71 -0.43 -7.70
C ASP A 71 43.07 -1.05 -6.45
N LYS A 72 43.83 -1.17 -5.36
CA LYS A 72 43.29 -1.59 -4.04
C LYS A 72 42.27 -0.61 -3.49
N LEU A 73 42.48 0.69 -3.67
CA LEU A 73 41.52 1.71 -3.25
C LEU A 73 40.22 1.61 -4.06
N ARG A 74 40.31 1.42 -5.39
CA ARG A 74 39.12 1.21 -6.25
C ARG A 74 38.32 -0.02 -5.81
N SER A 75 39.01 -1.14 -5.58
CA SER A 75 38.38 -2.37 -5.09
C SER A 75 37.66 -2.15 -3.77
N ALA A 76 38.32 -1.51 -2.79
CA ALA A 76 37.73 -1.30 -1.47
C ALA A 76 36.48 -0.39 -1.51
N ILE A 77 36.47 0.62 -2.38
CA ILE A 77 35.30 1.48 -2.61
C ILE A 77 34.16 0.69 -3.25
N GLY A 78 34.45 -0.11 -4.29
CA GLY A 78 33.46 -0.98 -4.93
C GLY A 78 32.86 -2.01 -3.98
N ASP A 79 33.69 -2.69 -3.19
CA ASP A 79 33.24 -3.67 -2.20
C ASP A 79 32.34 -3.02 -1.13
N SER A 80 32.68 -1.80 -0.68
CA SER A 80 31.89 -1.06 0.29
C SER A 80 30.54 -0.61 -0.29
N ALA A 81 30.54 -0.19 -1.56
CA ALA A 81 29.33 0.17 -2.28
C ALA A 81 28.40 -1.05 -2.44
N GLN A 82 28.94 -2.18 -2.88
CA GLN A 82 28.18 -3.43 -3.02
C GLN A 82 27.59 -3.90 -1.69
N LEU A 83 28.33 -3.79 -0.60
CA LEU A 83 27.83 -4.15 0.73
C LEU A 83 26.62 -3.30 1.14
N LEU A 84 26.67 -2.00 0.88
CA LEU A 84 25.57 -1.09 1.16
C LEU A 84 24.37 -1.33 0.23
N ALA A 85 24.59 -1.69 -1.04
CA ALA A 85 23.52 -2.09 -1.95
C ALA A 85 22.78 -3.35 -1.44
N VAL A 86 23.52 -4.37 -0.99
CA VAL A 86 22.96 -5.59 -0.39
C VAL A 86 22.16 -5.26 0.87
N ALA A 87 22.73 -4.44 1.76
CA ALA A 87 22.04 -4.05 2.98
C ALA A 87 20.75 -3.27 2.70
N GLY A 88 20.78 -2.35 1.73
CA GLY A 88 19.61 -1.60 1.26
C GLY A 88 18.50 -2.50 0.73
N ALA A 89 18.86 -3.41 -0.19
CA ALA A 89 17.93 -4.35 -0.82
C ALA A 89 17.31 -5.37 0.16
N ILE A 90 17.89 -5.55 1.35
CA ILE A 90 17.30 -6.36 2.42
C ILE A 90 16.44 -5.51 3.35
N TYR A 91 16.96 -4.36 3.79
CA TYR A 91 16.31 -3.55 4.82
C TYR A 91 14.99 -2.93 4.35
N TRP A 92 14.94 -2.47 3.10
CA TRP A 92 13.76 -1.80 2.57
C TRP A 92 12.52 -2.71 2.50
N PRO A 93 12.54 -3.87 1.80
CA PRO A 93 11.35 -4.71 1.68
C PRO A 93 10.93 -5.33 3.02
N VAL A 94 11.90 -5.65 3.89
CA VAL A 94 11.60 -6.08 5.27
C VAL A 94 10.93 -4.95 6.05
N GLY A 95 11.40 -3.71 5.88
CA GLY A 95 10.81 -2.53 6.49
C GLY A 95 9.36 -2.32 6.05
N ALA A 96 9.10 -2.37 4.75
CA ALA A 96 7.76 -2.23 4.16
C ALA A 96 6.78 -3.28 4.69
N ALA A 97 7.18 -4.56 4.71
CA ALA A 97 6.35 -5.63 5.26
C ALA A 97 6.03 -5.43 6.75
N LEU A 98 7.01 -4.97 7.55
CA LEU A 98 6.80 -4.67 8.97
C LEU A 98 5.93 -3.43 9.18
N ARG A 99 6.04 -2.41 8.32
CA ARG A 99 5.19 -1.22 8.35
C ARG A 99 3.74 -1.60 8.13
N ALA A 100 3.46 -2.30 7.02
CA ALA A 100 2.12 -2.76 6.67
C ALA A 100 1.51 -3.65 7.75
N TYR A 101 2.26 -4.65 8.24
CA TYR A 101 1.79 -5.51 9.33
C TYR A 101 1.49 -4.72 10.62
N GLY A 102 2.37 -3.78 10.99
CA GLY A 102 2.18 -2.95 12.18
C GLY A 102 0.96 -2.04 12.08
N GLU A 103 0.68 -1.51 10.90
CA GLU A 103 -0.49 -0.68 10.58
C GLU A 103 -1.79 -1.49 10.68
N ALA A 104 -1.89 -2.60 9.95
CA ALA A 104 -3.05 -3.48 10.02
C ALA A 104 -3.30 -4.01 11.45
N THR A 105 -2.23 -4.45 12.14
CA THR A 105 -2.35 -5.06 13.47
C THR A 105 -2.90 -4.10 14.53
N GLU A 106 -2.74 -2.78 14.40
CA GLU A 106 -3.24 -1.81 15.38
C GLU A 106 -4.77 -1.91 15.53
N ASP A 107 -5.49 -1.92 14.42
CA ASP A 107 -6.95 -2.02 14.40
C ASP A 107 -7.44 -3.41 14.81
N HIS A 108 -6.73 -4.46 14.40
CA HIS A 108 -7.03 -5.82 14.83
C HIS A 108 -6.87 -5.97 16.35
N GLN A 109 -5.77 -5.47 16.90
CA GLN A 109 -5.47 -5.53 18.32
C GLN A 109 -6.53 -4.82 19.15
N ASN A 110 -6.96 -3.62 18.74
CA ASN A 110 -8.00 -2.87 19.46
C ASN A 110 -9.34 -3.63 19.49
N ALA A 111 -9.78 -4.15 18.33
CA ALA A 111 -11.01 -4.92 18.22
C ALA A 111 -10.95 -6.24 19.02
N LEU A 112 -9.86 -7.00 18.89
CA LEU A 112 -9.65 -8.26 19.62
C LEU A 112 -9.61 -8.04 21.13
N ASN A 113 -8.99 -6.96 21.59
CA ASN A 113 -8.95 -6.64 23.02
C ASN A 113 -10.33 -6.27 23.57
N ALA A 114 -11.11 -5.47 22.84
CA ALA A 114 -12.48 -5.14 23.22
C ALA A 114 -13.37 -6.41 23.28
N LEU A 115 -13.29 -7.23 22.23
CA LEU A 115 -14.04 -8.48 22.14
C LEU A 115 -13.62 -9.49 23.22
N ALA A 116 -12.34 -9.55 23.59
CA ALA A 116 -11.88 -10.43 24.67
C ALA A 116 -12.52 -10.06 26.01
N VAL A 117 -12.67 -8.78 26.31
CA VAL A 117 -13.37 -8.31 27.53
C VAL A 117 -14.84 -8.71 27.49
N SER A 118 -15.54 -8.47 26.38
CA SER A 118 -16.94 -8.88 26.22
C SER A 118 -17.11 -10.41 26.30
N CYS A 119 -16.15 -11.18 25.76
CA CYS A 119 -16.13 -12.63 25.89
C CYS A 119 -15.96 -13.07 27.34
N LYS A 120 -15.09 -12.40 28.12
CA LYS A 120 -14.90 -12.70 29.54
C LYS A 120 -16.18 -12.44 30.34
N GLU A 121 -16.83 -11.29 30.14
CA GLU A 121 -18.10 -10.96 30.81
C GLU A 121 -19.19 -11.98 30.46
N ALA A 122 -19.36 -12.29 29.18
CA ALA A 122 -20.34 -13.28 28.73
C ALA A 122 -20.02 -14.69 29.25
N TRP A 123 -18.74 -15.05 29.34
CA TRP A 123 -18.30 -16.34 29.86
C TRP A 123 -18.60 -16.49 31.35
N GLU A 124 -18.33 -15.46 32.14
CA GLU A 124 -18.66 -15.43 33.57
C GLU A 124 -20.18 -15.48 33.79
N ALA A 125 -20.95 -14.71 33.03
CA ALA A 125 -22.41 -14.72 33.08
C ALA A 125 -23.00 -16.09 32.73
N LYS A 126 -22.52 -16.70 31.64
CA LYS A 126 -22.84 -18.07 31.24
C LYS A 126 -22.54 -19.06 32.36
N ASN A 127 -21.33 -19.03 32.91
CA ASN A 127 -20.95 -19.98 33.97
C ASN A 127 -21.80 -19.82 35.22
N ALA A 128 -22.14 -18.58 35.61
CA ALA A 128 -23.04 -18.31 36.72
C ALA A 128 -24.46 -18.83 36.45
N ALA A 129 -25.01 -18.57 35.26
CA ALA A 129 -26.34 -19.03 34.86
C ALA A 129 -26.43 -20.57 34.80
N VAL A 130 -25.41 -21.22 34.23
CA VAL A 130 -25.29 -22.69 34.19
C VAL A 130 -25.19 -23.26 35.60
N ALA A 131 -24.40 -22.66 36.49
CA ALA A 131 -24.29 -23.11 37.87
C ALA A 131 -25.62 -22.96 38.64
N ALA A 132 -26.34 -21.84 38.44
CA ALA A 132 -27.64 -21.61 39.06
C ALA A 132 -28.69 -22.62 38.57
N ALA A 133 -28.73 -22.89 37.27
CA ALA A 133 -29.62 -23.89 36.68
C ALA A 133 -29.31 -25.31 37.18
N ARG A 134 -28.03 -25.69 37.27
CA ARG A 134 -27.61 -27.00 37.79
C ARG A 134 -27.85 -27.19 39.28
N GLY A 135 -27.81 -26.11 40.06
CA GLY A 135 -28.03 -26.13 41.50
C GLY A 135 -29.51 -26.07 41.90
N ALA A 136 -30.42 -25.85 40.96
CA ALA A 136 -31.85 -25.80 41.22
C ALA A 136 -32.43 -27.22 41.26
N ASP A 137 -33.21 -27.52 42.30
CA ASP A 137 -33.95 -28.77 42.41
C ASP A 137 -35.16 -28.74 41.46
N GLU A 138 -35.43 -29.86 40.80
CA GLU A 138 -36.66 -30.02 40.02
C GLU A 138 -37.88 -30.01 40.96
N PRO A 139 -38.91 -29.19 40.71
CA PRO A 139 -40.07 -29.09 41.60
C PRO A 139 -40.86 -30.39 41.67
N ASP A 140 -41.29 -30.79 42.88
CA ASP A 140 -42.18 -31.94 43.08
C ASP A 140 -43.60 -31.58 42.63
N PRO A 141 -44.21 -32.30 41.66
CA PRO A 141 -45.57 -32.05 41.20
C PRO A 141 -46.67 -32.14 42.29
N ALA A 142 -46.36 -32.67 43.47
CA ALA A 142 -47.30 -32.82 44.58
C ALA A 142 -47.40 -31.60 45.51
N VAL A 143 -46.57 -30.56 45.36
CA VAL A 143 -46.59 -29.37 46.24
C VAL A 143 -47.66 -28.36 45.81
N GLU A 144 -48.25 -27.64 46.79
CA GLU A 144 -49.32 -26.67 46.53
C GLU A 144 -48.90 -25.48 45.66
N ASP A 145 -47.61 -25.12 45.67
CA ASP A 145 -47.01 -24.00 44.93
C ASP A 145 -46.21 -24.47 43.69
N TYR A 146 -46.51 -25.66 43.15
CA TYR A 146 -45.79 -26.26 42.02
C TYR A 146 -45.66 -25.33 40.81
N ASP A 147 -46.73 -24.64 40.41
CA ASP A 147 -46.72 -23.78 39.21
C ASP A 147 -45.71 -22.63 39.34
N ASP A 148 -45.60 -22.03 40.53
CA ASP A 148 -44.65 -20.95 40.81
C ASP A 148 -43.21 -21.48 40.85
N GLN A 149 -42.98 -22.64 41.48
CA GLN A 149 -41.67 -23.30 41.52
C GLN A 149 -41.20 -23.75 40.13
N ASN A 150 -42.08 -24.35 39.33
CA ASN A 150 -41.81 -24.77 37.96
C ASN A 150 -41.56 -23.57 37.04
N ALA A 151 -42.30 -22.47 37.20
CA ALA A 151 -42.01 -21.23 36.49
C ALA A 151 -40.65 -20.62 36.88
N ALA A 152 -40.23 -20.73 38.14
CA ALA A 152 -38.90 -20.29 38.58
C ALA A 152 -37.77 -21.19 38.03
N TYR A 153 -37.95 -22.51 38.08
CA TYR A 153 -37.01 -23.48 37.51
C TYR A 153 -36.80 -23.27 36.00
N ASN A 154 -37.88 -23.16 35.22
CA ASN A 154 -37.80 -22.93 33.78
C ASN A 154 -37.15 -21.57 33.43
N ARG A 155 -37.31 -20.54 34.26
CA ARG A 155 -36.60 -19.26 34.09
C ARG A 155 -35.09 -19.41 34.21
N LEU A 156 -34.60 -20.26 35.14
CA LEU A 156 -33.17 -20.53 35.28
C LEU A 156 -32.62 -21.31 34.08
N LEU A 157 -33.37 -22.29 33.57
CA LEU A 157 -32.99 -23.01 32.36
C LEU A 157 -32.91 -22.09 31.13
N SER A 158 -33.93 -21.24 30.92
CA SER A 158 -33.93 -20.25 29.84
C SER A 158 -32.74 -19.30 29.97
N ALA A 159 -32.53 -18.72 31.15
CA ALA A 159 -31.40 -17.82 31.38
C ALA A 159 -30.05 -18.48 31.10
N SER A 160 -29.89 -19.77 31.40
CA SER A 160 -28.69 -20.53 31.05
C SER A 160 -28.50 -20.73 29.55
N GLN A 161 -29.58 -20.89 28.78
CA GLN A 161 -29.53 -21.02 27.32
C GLN A 161 -29.27 -19.67 26.64
N ASP A 162 -29.90 -18.61 27.16
CA ASP A 162 -29.72 -17.24 26.67
C ASP A 162 -28.26 -16.80 26.89
N ALA A 163 -27.72 -16.97 28.10
CA ALA A 163 -26.32 -16.64 28.40
C ALA A 163 -25.31 -17.48 27.61
N GLN A 164 -25.63 -18.74 27.31
CA GLN A 164 -24.81 -19.57 26.42
C GLN A 164 -24.79 -18.99 25.00
N SER A 165 -25.95 -18.59 24.48
CA SER A 165 -26.08 -18.02 23.13
C SER A 165 -25.37 -16.66 23.01
N GLU A 166 -25.44 -15.84 24.05
CA GLU A 166 -24.70 -14.56 24.14
C GLU A 166 -23.18 -14.79 24.10
N TRP A 167 -22.68 -15.75 24.89
CA TRP A 167 -21.26 -16.11 24.86
C TRP A 167 -20.84 -16.65 23.50
N ASP A 168 -21.63 -17.55 22.89
CA ASP A 168 -21.33 -18.09 21.55
C ASP A 168 -21.26 -16.98 20.50
N ALA A 169 -22.17 -16.00 20.53
CA ALA A 169 -22.21 -14.91 19.58
C ALA A 169 -20.96 -14.02 19.65
N VAL A 170 -20.53 -13.64 20.84
CA VAL A 170 -19.32 -12.79 20.99
C VAL A 170 -18.03 -13.58 20.74
N ALA A 171 -18.00 -14.87 21.09
CA ALA A 171 -16.85 -15.75 20.80
C ALA A 171 -16.63 -15.94 19.30
N VAL A 172 -17.71 -16.01 18.50
CA VAL A 172 -17.62 -16.04 17.03
C VAL A 172 -17.07 -14.73 16.47
N GLN A 173 -17.49 -13.58 16.99
CA GLN A 173 -16.95 -12.28 16.57
C GLN A 173 -15.45 -12.19 16.85
N TRP A 174 -15.01 -12.63 18.04
CA TRP A 174 -13.59 -12.70 18.37
C TRP A 174 -12.83 -13.67 17.44
N ASN A 175 -13.39 -14.85 17.15
CA ASN A 175 -12.79 -15.81 16.23
C ASN A 175 -12.57 -15.22 14.84
N ASN A 176 -13.58 -14.56 14.27
CA ASN A 176 -13.49 -13.99 12.93
C ASN A 176 -12.40 -12.93 12.88
N ARG A 177 -12.41 -12.00 13.84
CA ARG A 177 -11.38 -10.95 13.90
C ARG A 177 -9.96 -11.51 14.10
N PHE A 178 -9.85 -12.64 14.80
CA PHE A 178 -8.58 -13.35 14.99
C PHE A 178 -8.08 -13.98 13.70
N VAL A 179 -8.98 -14.55 12.89
CA VAL A 179 -8.64 -15.07 11.56
C VAL A 179 -8.16 -13.94 10.66
N ASP A 180 -8.91 -12.82 10.57
CA ASP A 180 -8.50 -11.67 9.75
C ASP A 180 -7.10 -11.17 10.14
N TRP A 181 -6.83 -11.04 11.44
CA TRP A 181 -5.49 -10.66 11.91
C TRP A 181 -4.41 -11.67 11.52
N ARG A 182 -4.74 -12.97 11.59
CA ARG A 182 -3.79 -14.04 11.25
C ARG A 182 -3.43 -13.99 9.76
N ASP A 183 -4.38 -13.64 8.90
CA ASP A 183 -4.13 -13.52 7.47
C ASP A 183 -3.13 -12.37 7.20
N CYS A 184 -3.28 -11.21 7.86
CA CYS A 184 -2.28 -10.12 7.81
C CYS A 184 -0.90 -10.55 8.32
N TYR A 185 -0.84 -11.41 9.34
CA TYR A 185 0.41 -11.98 9.84
C TYR A 185 1.06 -12.90 8.80
N ASP A 186 0.28 -13.77 8.18
CA ASP A 186 0.77 -14.73 7.19
C ASP A 186 1.28 -14.03 5.92
N GLU A 187 0.60 -12.97 5.47
CA GLU A 187 1.07 -12.09 4.39
C GLU A 187 2.42 -11.45 4.70
N ALA A 188 2.57 -10.89 5.90
CA ALA A 188 3.84 -10.32 6.33
C ALA A 188 4.96 -11.36 6.37
N VAL A 189 4.67 -12.59 6.83
CA VAL A 189 5.64 -13.70 6.83
C VAL A 189 6.01 -14.11 5.41
N ALA A 190 5.06 -14.13 4.47
CA ALA A 190 5.31 -14.44 3.07
C ALA A 190 6.25 -13.40 2.44
N ALA A 191 5.98 -12.11 2.63
CA ALA A 191 6.84 -11.02 2.16
C ALA A 191 8.28 -11.11 2.70
N LEU A 192 8.44 -11.53 3.96
CA LEU A 192 9.75 -11.73 4.57
C LEU A 192 10.51 -12.95 4.03
N SER A 193 9.84 -13.84 3.30
CA SER A 193 10.34 -15.10 2.76
C SER A 193 10.36 -15.11 1.22
N GLU A 194 10.25 -13.93 0.59
CA GLU A 194 10.31 -13.77 -0.85
C GLU A 194 11.58 -14.41 -1.47
N PRO A 195 11.48 -15.25 -2.51
CA PRO A 195 12.63 -15.99 -3.04
C PRO A 195 13.81 -15.10 -3.46
N ARG A 196 13.54 -13.89 -3.98
CA ARG A 196 14.59 -12.92 -4.33
C ARG A 196 15.33 -12.41 -3.10
N LEU A 197 14.59 -12.09 -2.05
CA LEU A 197 15.16 -11.61 -0.78
C LEU A 197 16.08 -12.66 -0.16
N ASP A 198 15.71 -13.94 -0.23
CA ASP A 198 16.55 -15.04 0.23
C ASP A 198 17.81 -15.22 -0.61
N ARG A 199 17.74 -15.09 -1.94
CA ARG A 199 18.94 -15.11 -2.80
C ARG A 199 19.91 -13.98 -2.44
N ILE A 200 19.41 -12.78 -2.17
CA ILE A 200 20.24 -11.63 -1.75
C ILE A 200 20.85 -11.88 -0.37
N ARG A 201 20.07 -12.35 0.61
CA ARG A 201 20.56 -12.70 1.96
C ARG A 201 21.65 -13.77 1.93
N ASN A 202 21.52 -14.74 1.03
CA ASN A 202 22.48 -15.84 0.87
C ASN A 202 23.68 -15.47 -0.01
N GLY A 203 23.69 -14.27 -0.61
CA GLY A 203 24.76 -13.82 -1.52
C GLY A 203 24.75 -14.54 -2.88
N GLU A 204 23.63 -15.18 -3.23
CA GLU A 204 23.41 -15.81 -4.54
C GLU A 204 23.08 -14.76 -5.62
N GLU A 205 22.56 -13.61 -5.21
CA GLU A 205 22.23 -12.46 -6.05
C GLU A 205 22.86 -11.20 -5.45
N LEU A 206 23.59 -10.44 -6.26
CA LEU A 206 24.12 -9.13 -5.88
C LEU A 206 23.28 -8.04 -6.53
N PRO A 207 22.67 -7.12 -5.76
CA PRO A 207 21.95 -6.00 -6.33
C PRO A 207 22.92 -5.03 -7.02
N PRO A 208 22.48 -4.33 -8.09
CA PRO A 208 23.33 -3.40 -8.83
C PRO A 208 23.83 -2.24 -7.94
N VAL A 209 25.04 -1.74 -8.26
CA VAL A 209 25.70 -0.62 -7.57
C VAL A 209 25.73 0.61 -8.49
N GLY A 210 25.39 1.79 -7.98
CA GLY A 210 25.61 3.18 -8.47
C GLY A 210 25.41 3.60 -9.93
N ASP A 211 24.23 4.14 -10.19
CA ASP A 211 24.03 5.36 -11.01
C ASP A 211 23.77 6.53 -10.03
N PRO A 212 23.71 7.84 -10.40
CA PRO A 212 22.95 8.81 -9.59
C PRO A 212 21.59 8.18 -9.40
N ALA A 213 21.34 7.65 -8.20
CA ALA A 213 20.67 6.36 -8.06
C ALA A 213 19.47 6.28 -9.00
N LEU A 214 19.62 5.47 -10.07
CA LEU A 214 18.59 5.28 -11.09
C LEU A 214 17.24 5.19 -10.39
N TYR A 215 17.23 4.46 -9.27
CA TYR A 215 16.20 4.43 -8.23
C TYR A 215 16.76 5.01 -6.91
N PRO A 216 16.47 6.28 -6.55
CA PRO A 216 17.02 6.95 -5.35
C PRO A 216 16.77 6.19 -4.05
N ASN A 217 15.63 5.49 -4.00
CA ASN A 217 15.20 4.68 -2.87
C ASN A 217 15.49 3.18 -3.03
N GLY A 218 16.22 2.78 -4.09
CA GLY A 218 16.56 1.40 -4.43
C GLY A 218 15.46 0.65 -5.22
N ILE A 219 14.23 1.16 -5.16
CA ILE A 219 13.06 0.74 -5.92
C ILE A 219 12.34 2.00 -6.42
N PRO A 220 11.75 2.00 -7.63
CA PRO A 220 10.83 3.06 -8.04
C PRO A 220 9.74 3.24 -7.00
N GLY A 221 9.49 4.48 -6.59
CA GLY A 221 8.36 4.84 -5.75
C GLY A 221 7.60 6.04 -6.31
N PRO A 222 6.34 6.27 -5.89
CA PRO A 222 5.57 7.45 -6.31
C PRO A 222 6.28 8.76 -5.97
N ASP A 223 7.00 8.81 -4.85
CA ASP A 223 7.76 9.97 -4.38
C ASP A 223 8.99 10.31 -5.22
N ASP A 224 9.37 9.45 -6.16
CA ASP A 224 10.43 9.75 -7.11
C ASP A 224 9.96 10.74 -8.20
N VAL A 225 8.64 10.90 -8.36
CA VAL A 225 7.98 11.70 -9.40
C VAL A 225 7.64 13.10 -8.90
N HIS A 226 8.18 14.11 -9.59
CA HIS A 226 7.96 15.53 -9.34
C HIS A 226 7.87 16.27 -10.67
N GLN A 227 6.66 16.32 -11.23
CA GLN A 227 6.42 16.96 -12.49
C GLN A 227 6.87 18.43 -12.48
N GLY A 228 7.53 18.83 -13.58
CA GLY A 228 7.97 20.19 -13.83
C GLY A 228 6.87 21.10 -14.41
N SER A 229 7.24 21.96 -15.35
CA SER A 229 6.33 22.97 -15.92
C SER A 229 5.79 22.63 -17.31
N ILE A 230 5.81 21.36 -17.70
CA ILE A 230 5.32 20.88 -19.00
C ILE A 230 4.06 20.04 -18.82
N GLY A 231 3.26 19.89 -19.88
CA GLY A 231 1.93 19.24 -19.85
C GLY A 231 1.92 17.71 -19.74
N ASP A 232 2.95 17.07 -19.18
CA ASP A 232 3.12 15.61 -19.17
C ASP A 232 2.52 14.89 -17.94
N CYS A 233 1.49 15.48 -17.33
CA CYS A 233 0.95 14.97 -16.05
C CYS A 233 0.40 13.56 -16.19
N TYR A 234 -0.16 13.23 -17.35
CA TYR A 234 -0.64 11.90 -17.71
C TYR A 234 0.46 10.83 -17.68
N LEU A 235 1.67 11.17 -18.17
CA LEU A 235 2.83 10.28 -18.11
C LEU A 235 3.29 10.12 -16.67
N LEU A 236 3.51 11.23 -15.96
CA LEU A 236 4.10 11.21 -14.63
C LEU A 236 3.15 10.61 -13.57
N ALA A 237 1.84 10.85 -13.66
CA ALA A 237 0.85 10.16 -12.83
C ALA A 237 0.81 8.65 -13.10
N THR A 238 0.95 8.24 -14.36
CA THR A 238 1.02 6.81 -14.73
C THR A 238 2.28 6.16 -14.18
N LEU A 239 3.45 6.80 -14.31
CA LEU A 239 4.71 6.29 -13.78
C LEU A 239 4.69 6.18 -12.25
N ALA A 240 4.11 7.17 -11.55
CA ALA A 240 3.91 7.07 -10.11
C ALA A 240 2.97 5.91 -9.74
N GLY A 241 1.91 5.68 -10.51
CA GLY A 241 1.00 4.54 -10.34
C GLY A 241 1.70 3.20 -10.53
N ILE A 242 2.49 3.05 -11.61
CA ILE A 242 3.28 1.83 -11.84
C ILE A 242 4.29 1.63 -10.72
N ALA A 243 4.98 2.68 -10.27
CA ALA A 243 5.91 2.59 -9.15
C ALA A 243 5.23 2.17 -7.84
N ASN A 244 3.95 2.48 -7.66
CA ASN A 244 3.16 2.08 -6.50
C ASN A 244 2.84 0.58 -6.49
N VAL A 245 2.41 0.04 -7.64
CA VAL A 245 1.78 -1.30 -7.70
C VAL A 245 2.59 -2.36 -8.48
N ASP A 246 3.46 -1.95 -9.40
CA ASP A 246 4.35 -2.83 -10.19
C ASP A 246 5.73 -2.17 -10.43
N PRO A 247 6.51 -1.88 -9.37
CA PRO A 247 7.81 -1.23 -9.51
C PRO A 247 8.84 -2.08 -10.28
N ASP A 248 8.69 -3.41 -10.29
CA ASP A 248 9.54 -4.30 -11.09
C ASP A 248 9.36 -4.03 -12.60
N ARG A 249 8.15 -3.61 -13.05
CA ARG A 249 7.95 -3.20 -14.45
C ARG A 249 8.86 -2.05 -14.85
N ILE A 250 9.00 -1.01 -14.02
CA ILE A 250 9.90 0.12 -14.27
C ILE A 250 11.37 -0.33 -14.28
N MET A 251 11.73 -1.28 -13.41
CA MET A 251 13.08 -1.85 -13.42
C MET A 251 13.37 -2.60 -14.74
N ASP A 252 12.43 -3.42 -15.20
CA ASP A 252 12.55 -4.17 -16.44
C ASP A 252 12.56 -3.27 -17.68
N MET A 253 11.96 -2.08 -17.60
CA MET A 253 11.92 -1.12 -18.69
C MET A 253 13.28 -0.48 -18.98
N ILE A 254 14.22 -0.40 -18.04
CA ILE A 254 15.46 0.39 -18.23
C ILE A 254 16.69 -0.51 -18.27
N THR A 255 17.41 -0.49 -19.40
CA THR A 255 18.76 -1.05 -19.52
C THR A 255 19.81 0.07 -19.52
N VAL A 256 20.81 -0.01 -18.62
CA VAL A 256 21.97 0.88 -18.60
C VAL A 256 23.06 0.34 -19.53
N ASN A 257 23.44 1.09 -20.58
CA ASN A 257 24.32 0.60 -21.64
C ASN A 257 25.82 0.73 -21.34
N GLY A 258 26.20 1.42 -20.25
CA GLY A 258 27.60 1.57 -19.82
C GLY A 258 28.43 2.58 -20.63
N ASP A 259 27.85 3.21 -21.64
CA ASP A 259 28.46 4.26 -22.47
C ASP A 259 27.89 5.67 -22.20
N GLY A 260 27.08 5.80 -21.14
CA GLY A 260 26.35 7.03 -20.81
C GLY A 260 24.97 7.15 -21.48
N SER A 261 24.51 6.08 -22.14
CA SER A 261 23.13 5.96 -22.64
C SER A 261 22.29 4.96 -21.86
N TYR A 262 20.98 5.10 -21.97
CA TYR A 262 19.97 4.20 -21.42
C TYR A 262 19.05 3.73 -22.53
N THR A 263 18.64 2.47 -22.48
CA THR A 263 17.58 1.92 -23.33
C THR A 263 16.32 1.75 -22.51
N VAL A 264 15.22 2.32 -23.00
CA VAL A 264 13.87 2.17 -22.43
C VAL A 264 13.06 1.24 -23.32
N HIS A 265 12.51 0.18 -22.74
CA HIS A 265 11.76 -0.87 -23.41
C HIS A 265 10.25 -0.59 -23.34
N PHE A 266 9.68 -0.05 -24.42
CA PHE A 266 8.21 0.03 -24.58
C PHE A 266 7.69 -1.25 -25.23
N ALA A 267 6.38 -1.49 -25.14
CA ALA A 267 5.75 -2.67 -25.71
C ALA A 267 5.89 -2.74 -27.24
N ASP A 268 5.95 -1.59 -27.91
CA ASP A 268 6.07 -1.48 -29.37
C ASP A 268 7.52 -1.26 -29.86
N GLY A 269 8.49 -1.06 -28.96
CA GLY A 269 9.90 -0.98 -29.31
C GLY A 269 10.80 -0.31 -28.27
N ASP A 270 12.10 -0.38 -28.53
CA ASP A 270 13.13 0.19 -27.67
C ASP A 270 13.47 1.62 -28.09
N VAL A 271 13.64 2.51 -27.11
CA VAL A 271 14.12 3.88 -27.30
C VAL A 271 15.42 4.08 -26.54
N VAL A 272 16.44 4.61 -27.21
CA VAL A 272 17.74 4.94 -26.59
C VAL A 272 17.77 6.44 -26.27
N VAL A 273 18.17 6.78 -25.06
CA VAL A 273 18.41 8.17 -24.62
C VAL A 273 19.83 8.35 -24.12
N THR A 274 20.40 9.53 -24.38
CA THR A 274 21.70 9.96 -23.85
C THR A 274 21.51 11.05 -22.79
N GLU A 275 22.56 11.34 -22.02
CA GLU A 275 22.54 12.32 -20.92
C GLU A 275 21.99 13.71 -21.33
N ASP A 276 22.22 14.16 -22.57
CA ASP A 276 21.71 15.44 -23.08
C ASP A 276 20.19 15.45 -23.36
N GLN A 277 19.55 14.28 -23.35
CA GLN A 277 18.11 14.10 -23.54
C GLN A 277 17.38 13.85 -22.22
N VAL A 278 18.10 13.77 -21.10
CA VAL A 278 17.56 13.54 -19.76
C VAL A 278 17.47 14.90 -19.04
N SER A 279 16.25 15.34 -18.73
CA SER A 279 15.96 16.66 -18.15
C SER A 279 16.71 16.88 -16.83
N ASP A 280 17.35 18.04 -16.59
CA ASP A 280 18.07 18.29 -15.33
C ASP A 280 17.14 18.82 -14.23
N THR A 281 16.39 17.91 -13.61
CA THR A 281 15.42 18.19 -12.53
C THR A 281 15.76 17.43 -11.25
N ASP A 282 15.02 17.69 -10.17
CA ASP A 282 15.10 17.00 -8.88
C ASP A 282 14.33 15.67 -8.84
N GLN A 283 13.66 15.28 -9.93
CA GLN A 283 13.08 13.94 -10.10
C GLN A 283 14.15 12.86 -10.04
N ALA A 284 13.74 11.63 -9.67
CA ALA A 284 14.61 10.47 -9.80
C ALA A 284 15.09 10.28 -11.24
N LEU A 285 16.30 9.73 -11.38
CA LEU A 285 16.90 9.53 -12.70
C LEU A 285 16.08 8.57 -13.58
N TRP A 286 15.45 7.54 -13.01
CA TRP A 286 14.57 6.66 -13.80
C TRP A 286 13.40 7.40 -14.42
N VAL A 287 12.80 8.36 -13.69
CA VAL A 287 11.69 9.18 -14.19
C VAL A 287 12.18 10.01 -15.37
N ARG A 288 13.29 10.73 -15.19
CA ARG A 288 13.90 11.58 -16.22
C ARG A 288 14.30 10.80 -17.48
N ILE A 289 14.76 9.54 -17.32
CA ILE A 289 15.11 8.65 -18.43
C ILE A 289 13.86 8.23 -19.21
N ILE A 290 12.81 7.79 -18.53
CA ILE A 290 11.56 7.39 -19.20
C ILE A 290 10.89 8.60 -19.84
N GLU A 291 10.84 9.75 -19.17
CA GLU A 291 10.34 11.03 -19.70
C GLU A 291 11.08 11.44 -20.99
N GLY A 292 12.42 11.43 -20.98
CA GLY A 292 13.22 11.72 -22.16
C GLY A 292 13.03 10.69 -23.29
N ALA A 293 12.85 9.41 -22.95
CA ALA A 293 12.60 8.37 -23.94
C ALA A 293 11.20 8.51 -24.56
N TYR A 294 10.20 8.86 -23.75
CA TYR A 294 8.85 9.13 -24.21
C TYR A 294 8.83 10.38 -25.10
N ALA A 295 9.54 11.45 -24.72
CA ALA A 295 9.72 12.63 -25.57
C ALA A 295 10.34 12.29 -26.94
N ASN A 296 11.30 11.36 -27.00
CA ASN A 296 11.88 10.87 -28.25
C ASN A 296 10.89 10.03 -29.08
N LYS A 297 9.99 9.30 -28.41
CA LYS A 297 8.99 8.43 -29.04
C LYS A 297 7.86 9.24 -29.67
N ILE A 298 7.28 10.20 -28.94
CA ILE A 298 6.10 10.95 -29.38
C ILE A 298 6.42 12.37 -29.89
N GLY A 299 7.59 12.91 -29.54
CA GLY A 299 7.96 14.29 -29.82
C GLY A 299 7.63 15.24 -28.66
N TYR A 300 8.53 16.19 -28.39
CA TYR A 300 8.39 17.11 -27.25
C TYR A 300 7.13 17.99 -27.31
N GLU A 301 6.72 18.44 -28.49
CA GLU A 301 5.49 19.25 -28.63
C GLU A 301 4.26 18.44 -28.23
N ASP A 302 4.19 17.16 -28.62
CA ASP A 302 3.07 16.28 -28.27
C ASP A 302 3.11 15.89 -26.79
N LEU A 303 4.30 15.73 -26.20
CA LEU A 303 4.47 15.55 -24.75
C LEU A 303 3.89 16.74 -23.96
N ASP A 304 4.19 17.97 -24.38
CA ASP A 304 3.80 19.21 -23.68
C ASP A 304 2.33 19.60 -23.92
N ASN A 305 1.72 19.15 -25.03
CA ASN A 305 0.32 19.44 -25.35
C ASN A 305 -0.68 18.64 -24.50
N GLY A 306 -0.22 17.68 -23.68
CA GLY A 306 -1.06 16.78 -22.90
C GLY A 306 -1.39 15.48 -23.62
N GLY A 307 -1.93 14.52 -22.87
CA GLY A 307 -2.21 13.16 -23.33
C GLY A 307 -3.04 12.39 -22.30
N TRP A 308 -3.19 11.09 -22.52
CA TRP A 308 -4.02 10.22 -21.67
C TRP A 308 -3.19 9.13 -21.00
N ALA A 309 -3.55 8.78 -19.76
CA ALA A 309 -2.83 7.75 -19.01
C ALA A 309 -2.94 6.38 -19.68
N ARG A 310 -4.09 6.07 -20.30
CA ARG A 310 -4.31 4.83 -21.07
C ARG A 310 -3.31 4.62 -22.21
N GLU A 311 -2.88 5.70 -22.87
CA GLU A 311 -1.92 5.63 -23.98
C GLU A 311 -0.53 5.29 -23.45
N VAL A 312 -0.16 5.85 -22.30
CA VAL A 312 1.09 5.51 -21.60
C VAL A 312 1.05 4.06 -21.10
N MET A 313 -0.09 3.62 -20.56
CA MET A 313 -0.29 2.23 -20.13
C MET A 313 -0.21 1.26 -21.32
N GLU A 314 -0.80 1.59 -22.47
CA GLU A 314 -0.69 0.79 -23.70
C GLU A 314 0.76 0.74 -24.20
N ASP A 315 1.46 1.86 -24.21
CA ASP A 315 2.86 1.92 -24.62
C ASP A 315 3.79 1.13 -23.68
N ILE A 316 3.45 1.03 -22.40
CA ILE A 316 4.24 0.27 -21.41
C ILE A 316 3.86 -1.20 -21.39
N TYR A 317 2.57 -1.55 -21.29
CA TYR A 317 2.12 -2.93 -21.10
C TYR A 317 1.76 -3.65 -22.40
N GLY A 318 1.49 -2.92 -23.49
CA GLY A 318 1.02 -3.46 -24.76
C GLY A 318 -0.49 -3.71 -24.81
N GLU A 319 -1.21 -3.35 -23.74
CA GLU A 319 -2.67 -3.45 -23.64
C GLU A 319 -3.27 -2.11 -23.20
N ASP A 320 -4.40 -1.74 -23.82
CA ASP A 320 -5.13 -0.51 -23.50
C ASP A 320 -5.84 -0.61 -22.14
N ALA A 321 -6.04 0.52 -21.47
CA ALA A 321 -6.67 0.62 -20.15
C ALA A 321 -8.20 0.43 -20.20
N ASP A 322 -8.79 0.05 -19.07
CA ASP A 322 -10.22 0.19 -18.81
C ASP A 322 -10.52 1.65 -18.44
N ILE A 323 -11.50 2.25 -19.09
CA ILE A 323 -11.90 3.65 -18.85
C ILE A 323 -13.21 3.66 -18.09
N LYS A 324 -13.29 4.42 -16.99
CA LYS A 324 -14.52 4.77 -16.28
C LYS A 324 -14.78 6.26 -16.47
N ASP A 325 -15.92 6.62 -17.06
CA ASP A 325 -16.28 8.01 -17.34
C ASP A 325 -17.78 8.26 -17.10
N HIS A 326 -18.19 9.53 -17.02
CA HIS A 326 -19.60 9.89 -16.83
C HIS A 326 -20.39 10.02 -18.14
N ASP A 327 -19.85 9.51 -19.26
CA ASP A 327 -20.43 9.62 -20.61
C ASP A 327 -21.20 8.34 -21.00
N GLY A 328 -22.11 7.94 -20.11
CA GLY A 328 -23.02 6.81 -20.30
C GLY A 328 -24.08 7.04 -21.39
N GLY A 329 -23.87 6.44 -22.58
CA GLY A 329 -24.90 6.28 -23.61
C GLY A 329 -25.93 5.18 -23.25
N MET A 330 -26.96 4.98 -24.09
CA MET A 330 -28.03 3.96 -23.87
C MET A 330 -27.52 2.52 -23.57
N TRP A 331 -26.28 2.18 -23.95
CA TRP A 331 -25.65 0.87 -23.69
C TRP A 331 -25.15 0.71 -22.24
N ASP A 332 -24.87 1.81 -21.56
CA ASP A 332 -24.36 1.89 -20.19
C ASP A 332 -25.40 1.35 -19.17
N TRP A 333 -26.66 1.76 -19.33
CA TRP A 333 -27.82 1.24 -18.59
C TRP A 333 -28.02 -0.28 -18.74
N LEU A 334 -27.56 -0.88 -19.83
CA LEU A 334 -27.78 -2.30 -20.14
C LEU A 334 -26.68 -3.22 -19.61
N THR A 335 -25.50 -2.67 -19.29
CA THR A 335 -24.28 -3.46 -18.96
C THR A 335 -23.79 -3.30 -17.53
N GLY A 336 -24.35 -2.38 -16.75
CA GLY A 336 -24.06 -2.24 -15.32
C GLY A 336 -23.29 -0.98 -14.93
N GLY A 337 -23.22 0.03 -15.80
CA GLY A 337 -22.57 1.31 -15.49
C GLY A 337 -21.06 1.25 -15.72
N ASN A 338 -20.54 2.19 -16.52
CA ASN A 338 -19.13 2.51 -16.64
C ASN A 338 -18.78 3.80 -15.88
N ASP A 339 -19.67 4.19 -14.97
CA ASP A 339 -19.61 5.41 -14.18
C ASP A 339 -18.52 5.30 -13.10
N VAL A 340 -17.84 6.42 -12.86
CA VAL A 340 -16.90 6.58 -11.73
C VAL A 340 -17.59 6.31 -10.38
N ALA A 341 -18.92 6.40 -10.29
CA ALA A 341 -19.68 6.11 -9.08
C ALA A 341 -19.63 4.63 -8.65
N ASP A 342 -19.50 3.72 -9.62
CA ASP A 342 -19.53 2.27 -9.40
C ASP A 342 -18.13 1.65 -9.49
N SER A 343 -17.08 2.46 -9.60
CA SER A 343 -15.73 1.99 -9.90
C SER A 343 -14.89 1.62 -8.67
N TYR A 344 -15.42 1.70 -7.44
CA TYR A 344 -14.62 1.44 -6.24
C TYR A 344 -14.03 0.03 -6.25
N ASP A 345 -14.87 -1.00 -6.38
CA ASP A 345 -14.43 -2.40 -6.39
C ASP A 345 -13.47 -2.69 -7.56
N ASP A 346 -13.64 -2.01 -8.70
CA ASP A 346 -12.75 -2.15 -9.86
C ASP A 346 -11.38 -1.49 -9.63
N ILE A 347 -11.35 -0.34 -8.94
CA ILE A 347 -10.11 0.35 -8.55
C ILE A 347 -9.37 -0.49 -7.51
N ASP A 348 -10.08 -0.93 -6.47
CA ASP A 348 -9.55 -1.74 -5.38
C ASP A 348 -8.92 -3.03 -5.90
N ALA A 349 -9.68 -3.80 -6.70
CA ALA A 349 -9.17 -5.01 -7.33
C ALA A 349 -8.01 -4.74 -8.29
N ALA A 350 -7.99 -3.59 -8.99
CA ALA A 350 -6.87 -3.25 -9.86
C ALA A 350 -5.58 -2.99 -9.06
N LEU A 351 -5.66 -2.22 -7.98
CA LEU A 351 -4.51 -1.92 -7.13
C LEU A 351 -3.95 -3.21 -6.50
N ASP A 352 -4.83 -4.10 -6.00
CA ASP A 352 -4.47 -5.42 -5.46
C ASP A 352 -3.82 -6.33 -6.52
N ASP A 353 -4.28 -6.27 -7.76
CA ASP A 353 -3.75 -7.06 -8.89
C ASP A 353 -2.43 -6.49 -9.46
N GLY A 354 -1.90 -5.41 -8.89
CA GLY A 354 -0.69 -4.75 -9.41
C GLY A 354 -0.94 -3.95 -10.69
N ARG A 355 -2.14 -3.42 -10.89
CA ARG A 355 -2.53 -2.63 -12.07
C ARG A 355 -2.69 -1.15 -11.71
N PRO A 356 -1.98 -0.23 -12.38
CA PRO A 356 -1.97 1.18 -11.99
C PRO A 356 -3.30 1.85 -12.31
N VAL A 357 -3.69 2.84 -11.49
CA VAL A 357 -4.92 3.61 -11.66
C VAL A 357 -4.61 5.11 -11.67
N VAL A 358 -5.14 5.83 -12.66
CA VAL A 358 -4.98 7.28 -12.82
C VAL A 358 -6.36 7.93 -12.93
N ALA A 359 -6.59 9.00 -12.17
CA ALA A 359 -7.83 9.76 -12.18
C ALA A 359 -7.58 11.19 -12.69
N SER A 360 -8.42 11.65 -13.62
CA SER A 360 -8.31 12.98 -14.21
C SER A 360 -9.38 13.93 -13.67
N ALA A 361 -8.92 15.01 -13.03
CA ALA A 361 -9.76 16.14 -12.65
C ALA A 361 -9.86 17.12 -13.82
N GLN A 362 -11.06 17.42 -14.32
CA GLN A 362 -11.25 18.27 -15.49
C GLN A 362 -12.15 19.47 -15.18
N ASN A 363 -12.27 20.40 -16.13
CA ASN A 363 -13.21 21.53 -16.05
C ASN A 363 -13.06 22.42 -14.80
N GLY A 364 -11.85 22.60 -14.28
CA GLY A 364 -11.60 23.41 -13.07
C GLY A 364 -11.82 22.67 -11.75
N GLN A 365 -12.11 21.36 -11.78
CA GLN A 365 -12.21 20.56 -10.55
C GLN A 365 -10.90 20.60 -9.78
N LEU A 366 -11.00 20.68 -8.45
CA LEU A 366 -9.86 20.82 -7.52
C LEU A 366 -8.95 22.02 -7.83
N GLY A 367 -9.45 23.01 -8.57
CA GLY A 367 -8.69 24.19 -9.00
C GLY A 367 -7.80 23.98 -10.23
N PHE A 368 -7.82 22.81 -10.86
CA PHE A 368 -7.02 22.54 -12.06
C PHE A 368 -7.71 23.11 -13.32
N GLU A 369 -7.21 24.26 -13.79
CA GLU A 369 -7.69 24.95 -15.00
C GLU A 369 -7.07 24.37 -16.30
N ASP A 370 -7.47 24.88 -17.47
CA ASP A 370 -6.77 24.69 -18.76
C ASP A 370 -6.49 23.25 -19.24
N GLY A 371 -7.51 22.38 -19.26
CA GLY A 371 -7.46 21.06 -19.92
C GLY A 371 -7.52 19.87 -18.98
N GLY A 372 -7.38 20.10 -17.68
CA GLY A 372 -7.46 19.09 -16.63
C GLY A 372 -6.09 18.65 -16.10
N HIS A 373 -6.10 17.82 -15.05
CA HIS A 373 -4.90 17.32 -14.40
C HIS A 373 -5.05 15.85 -14.03
N ALA A 374 -4.05 15.04 -14.35
CA ALA A 374 -3.99 13.63 -14.01
C ALA A 374 -3.37 13.44 -12.61
N LEU A 375 -4.03 12.65 -11.76
CA LEU A 375 -3.56 12.27 -10.43
C LEU A 375 -3.48 10.75 -10.32
N THR A 376 -2.50 10.26 -9.59
CA THR A 376 -2.36 8.83 -9.32
C THR A 376 -3.34 8.43 -8.21
N VAL A 377 -4.05 7.33 -8.38
CA VAL A 377 -4.75 6.66 -7.26
C VAL A 377 -3.76 5.66 -6.65
N LEU A 378 -3.42 5.86 -5.38
CA LEU A 378 -2.43 5.07 -4.66
C LEU A 378 -3.04 3.90 -3.89
N ASP A 379 -4.24 4.09 -3.33
CA ASP A 379 -4.84 3.12 -2.42
C ASP A 379 -6.35 3.35 -2.30
N THR A 380 -7.06 2.30 -1.90
CA THR A 380 -8.47 2.33 -1.52
C THR A 380 -8.67 1.58 -0.22
N TYR A 381 -9.51 2.11 0.67
CA TYR A 381 -9.85 1.41 1.91
C TYR A 381 -11.22 1.80 2.43
N GLU A 382 -11.79 0.98 3.32
CA GLU A 382 -13.04 1.28 4.00
C GLU A 382 -12.81 1.62 5.48
N VAL A 383 -13.41 2.70 5.96
CA VAL A 383 -13.41 3.10 7.38
C VAL A 383 -14.82 3.44 7.82
N ASP A 384 -15.30 2.82 8.90
CA ASP A 384 -16.66 3.02 9.43
C ASP A 384 -17.80 2.85 8.38
N GLY A 385 -17.56 2.03 7.35
CA GLY A 385 -18.50 1.79 6.24
C GLY A 385 -18.49 2.88 5.16
N GLU A 386 -17.50 3.78 5.19
CA GLU A 386 -17.24 4.78 4.15
C GLU A 386 -16.02 4.34 3.33
N GLN A 387 -16.19 4.33 2.01
CA GLN A 387 -15.16 4.02 1.03
C GLN A 387 -14.28 5.25 0.81
N MET A 388 -12.96 5.06 0.92
CA MET A 388 -11.95 6.11 0.83
C MET A 388 -10.98 5.83 -0.31
N VAL A 389 -10.50 6.90 -0.94
CA VAL A 389 -9.54 6.86 -2.05
C VAL A 389 -8.35 7.75 -1.69
N VAL A 390 -7.13 7.20 -1.81
CA VAL A 390 -5.88 7.94 -1.61
C VAL A 390 -5.33 8.35 -2.97
N LEU A 391 -5.06 9.65 -3.14
CA LEU A 391 -4.60 10.26 -4.38
C LEU A 391 -3.25 10.93 -4.19
N ARG A 392 -2.44 10.96 -5.24
CA ARG A 392 -1.20 11.72 -5.31
C ARG A 392 -1.16 12.63 -6.54
N ASN A 393 -0.89 13.91 -6.30
CA ASN A 393 -0.59 14.87 -7.35
C ASN A 393 0.85 14.64 -7.87
N PRO A 394 1.07 14.41 -9.18
CA PRO A 394 2.39 14.17 -9.75
C PRO A 394 3.38 15.33 -9.59
N TRP A 395 2.93 16.53 -9.23
CA TRP A 395 3.82 17.64 -8.82
C TRP A 395 4.60 17.36 -7.53
N GLY A 396 4.26 16.29 -6.79
CA GLY A 396 4.82 15.98 -5.46
C GLY A 396 4.46 17.02 -4.40
N SER A 397 3.48 17.88 -4.68
CA SER A 397 2.89 18.81 -3.73
C SER A 397 1.50 19.24 -4.21
N ASN A 398 0.67 19.71 -3.27
CA ASN A 398 -0.65 20.29 -3.55
C ASN A 398 -0.63 21.82 -3.48
N ASN A 399 0.56 22.43 -3.58
CA ASN A 399 0.74 23.87 -3.40
C ASN A 399 -0.08 24.68 -4.41
N GLY A 400 -0.93 25.57 -3.90
CA GLY A 400 -1.82 26.39 -4.72
C GLY A 400 -3.20 25.78 -4.97
N HIS A 401 -3.45 24.55 -4.50
CA HIS A 401 -4.72 23.83 -4.67
C HIS A 401 -5.26 23.28 -3.34
N GLU A 402 -4.59 23.56 -2.22
CA GLU A 402 -4.96 23.00 -0.93
C GLU A 402 -6.35 23.43 -0.46
N ASP A 403 -6.78 24.64 -0.79
CA ASP A 403 -8.08 25.16 -0.39
C ASP A 403 -9.21 24.53 -1.22
N GLU A 404 -8.99 24.37 -2.52
CA GLU A 404 -9.91 23.71 -3.45
C GLU A 404 -10.05 22.21 -3.14
N ILE A 405 -8.94 21.52 -2.84
CA ILE A 405 -8.96 20.11 -2.42
C ILE A 405 -9.76 19.95 -1.12
N ARG A 406 -9.52 20.80 -0.10
CA ARG A 406 -10.30 20.75 1.15
C ARG A 406 -11.77 21.11 0.92
N ALA A 407 -12.06 22.05 0.03
CA ALA A 407 -13.43 22.42 -0.30
C ALA A 407 -14.20 21.28 -0.99
N ALA A 408 -13.49 20.40 -1.70
CA ALA A 408 -14.01 19.18 -2.30
C ALA A 408 -13.99 17.97 -1.34
N GLY A 409 -13.76 18.17 -0.03
CA GLY A 409 -13.77 17.08 0.95
C GLY A 409 -12.46 16.29 1.07
N GLY A 410 -11.38 16.75 0.43
CA GLY A 410 -10.06 16.14 0.53
C GLY A 410 -9.33 16.46 1.84
N GLU A 411 -8.78 15.43 2.47
CA GLU A 411 -7.89 15.50 3.63
C GLU A 411 -6.43 15.37 3.19
N LEU A 412 -5.68 16.47 3.29
CA LEU A 412 -4.27 16.52 2.88
C LEU A 412 -3.36 15.80 3.89
N THR A 413 -2.40 15.03 3.38
CA THR A 413 -1.37 14.38 4.20
C THR A 413 -0.50 15.42 4.93
N THR A 414 -0.04 15.06 6.13
CA THR A 414 0.88 15.89 6.93
C THR A 414 2.10 15.05 7.36
N PRO A 415 3.33 15.43 6.96
CA PRO A 415 3.69 16.61 6.16
C PRO A 415 3.18 16.53 4.70
N PRO A 416 3.03 17.67 4.00
CA PRO A 416 2.60 17.67 2.60
C PRO A 416 3.65 17.02 1.68
N ASP A 417 3.19 16.10 0.84
CA ASP A 417 3.97 15.31 -0.12
C ASP A 417 3.25 15.16 -1.48
N GLY A 418 2.15 15.89 -1.67
CA GLY A 418 1.26 15.75 -2.84
C GLY A 418 0.12 14.76 -2.63
N THR A 419 0.12 14.02 -1.52
CA THR A 419 -0.92 13.03 -1.20
C THR A 419 -2.10 13.67 -0.46
N PHE A 420 -3.31 13.18 -0.76
CA PHE A 420 -4.52 13.48 -0.01
C PHE A 420 -5.52 12.33 -0.13
N THR A 421 -6.45 12.25 0.82
CA THR A 421 -7.51 11.25 0.83
C THR A 421 -8.86 11.93 0.68
N MET A 422 -9.82 11.30 0.00
CA MET A 422 -11.22 11.73 0.00
C MET A 422 -12.15 10.51 -0.02
N SER A 423 -13.40 10.71 0.37
CA SER A 423 -14.41 9.65 0.24
C SER A 423 -14.74 9.41 -1.23
N MET A 424 -15.18 8.19 -1.54
CA MET A 424 -15.58 7.81 -2.89
C MET A 424 -16.71 8.71 -3.41
N GLU A 425 -17.61 9.17 -2.54
CA GLU A 425 -18.68 10.12 -2.90
C GLU A 425 -18.11 11.45 -3.43
N GLU A 426 -17.08 12.00 -2.79
CA GLU A 426 -16.44 13.25 -3.21
C GLU A 426 -15.49 13.04 -4.40
N PHE A 427 -14.85 11.87 -4.47
CA PHE A 427 -14.04 11.45 -5.61
C PHE A 427 -14.86 11.46 -6.91
N THR A 428 -16.04 10.83 -6.94
CA THR A 428 -16.92 10.83 -8.12
C THR A 428 -17.37 12.23 -8.55
N LYS A 429 -17.46 13.19 -7.62
CA LYS A 429 -17.80 14.59 -7.94
C LYS A 429 -16.60 15.38 -8.48
N SER A 430 -15.39 14.94 -8.16
CA SER A 430 -14.15 15.68 -8.38
C SER A 430 -13.31 15.13 -9.54
N PHE A 431 -13.62 13.93 -10.02
CA PHE A 431 -12.90 13.25 -11.10
C PHE A 431 -13.89 12.79 -12.18
N ASN A 432 -13.62 13.16 -13.43
CA ASN A 432 -14.52 12.86 -14.54
C ASN A 432 -14.15 11.59 -15.31
N VAL A 433 -12.87 11.18 -15.22
CA VAL A 433 -12.33 10.02 -15.91
C VAL A 433 -11.39 9.28 -14.97
N VAL A 434 -11.53 7.96 -14.88
CA VAL A 434 -10.58 7.07 -14.22
C VAL A 434 -10.11 6.04 -15.23
N GLU A 435 -8.80 5.91 -15.38
CA GLU A 435 -8.12 5.01 -16.30
C GLU A 435 -7.43 3.92 -15.48
N VAL A 436 -7.85 2.66 -15.67
CA VAL A 436 -7.41 1.49 -14.92
C VAL A 436 -6.58 0.59 -15.84
N GLY A 437 -5.32 0.34 -15.48
CA GLY A 437 -4.43 -0.49 -16.28
C GLY A 437 -4.98 -1.91 -16.52
N ARG A 438 -4.70 -2.44 -17.71
CA ARG A 438 -4.87 -3.87 -18.03
C ARG A 438 -3.51 -4.57 -18.04
N ARG A 439 -3.51 -5.87 -17.78
CA ARG A 439 -2.31 -6.69 -17.70
C ARG A 439 -2.49 -8.04 -18.36
#